data_AF-A0A849THV8-F1
#
_entry.id   AF-A0A849THV8-F1
#
_cell.length_a   1.000
_cell.length_b   1.000
_cell.length_c   1.000
_cell.angle_alpha   90.00
_cell.angle_beta   90.00
_cell.angle_gamma   90.00
#
_symmetry.space_group_name_H-M   'P 1'
#
loop_
_entity.id
_entity.type
_entity.pdbx_description
1 polymer ?
#
loop_
_entity_poly.entity_id
_entity_poly.type
_entity_poly.pdbx_seq_one_letter_code
_entity_poly.pdbx_strand_id
1 'polypeptide(L)'
;MSDITLTPKSAVCPACRAVLADGAKFCHDCGARQSGVHRGAMASPALSQWRLFAGLAALIAMATGILFYAIGGQVRQPRTATVTAPATDVAASRPAAQPVGQDPQQIDLASMTPWEAADRLFNRVMAAEESGDAAQAKQFAPMTLDAYRRVEALDGDAQYHIGLVGLVLGNLDAVRTQIKILEKETPNHLLGLDLAYKVARVSGDTALLPKILAQFSAAVATEQSTLRPEYEAHRVTIEKLRVLAAEAAGGQATGGQAADGKAKP
;
A
#
# COMPACT_ATOMS: atom_id res chain seq x y z
N MET A 1 -25.90 56.15 -11.82
CA MET A 1 -26.15 54.70 -11.66
C MET A 1 -25.59 54.04 -12.90
N SER A 2 -24.36 53.54 -12.83
CA SER A 2 -23.69 52.90 -13.96
C SER A 2 -23.23 51.53 -13.49
N ASP A 3 -23.98 50.50 -13.88
CA ASP A 3 -23.67 49.10 -13.63
C ASP A 3 -22.41 48.69 -14.40
N ILE A 4 -21.37 48.31 -13.66
CA ILE A 4 -20.19 47.65 -14.21
C ILE A 4 -20.56 46.19 -14.42
N THR A 5 -20.88 45.83 -15.66
CA THR A 5 -20.99 44.45 -16.11
C THR A 5 -19.58 43.84 -16.10
N LEU A 6 -19.23 43.16 -15.01
CA LEU A 6 -18.04 42.31 -14.95
C LEU A 6 -18.31 41.07 -15.79
N THR A 7 -17.68 40.97 -16.96
CA THR A 7 -17.66 39.74 -17.76
C THR A 7 -16.84 38.69 -17.00
N PRO A 8 -17.43 37.57 -16.53
CA PRO A 8 -16.68 36.52 -15.87
C PRO A 8 -15.75 35.83 -16.88
N LYS A 9 -14.50 35.63 -16.49
CA LYS A 9 -13.45 35.06 -17.35
C LYS A 9 -13.51 33.55 -17.19
N SER A 10 -14.43 32.90 -17.91
CA SER A 10 -14.61 31.45 -17.84
C SER A 10 -13.31 30.72 -18.23
N ALA A 11 -12.73 29.99 -17.28
CA ALA A 11 -11.59 29.12 -17.53
C ALA A 11 -12.06 27.79 -18.14
N VAL A 12 -11.19 27.09 -18.85
CA VAL A 12 -11.49 25.78 -19.45
C VAL A 12 -10.60 24.72 -18.82
N CYS A 13 -11.16 23.56 -18.48
CA CYS A 13 -10.41 22.47 -17.88
C CYS A 13 -9.36 21.92 -18.87
N PRO A 14 -8.07 21.83 -18.51
CA PRO A 14 -7.04 21.31 -19.42
C PRO A 14 -7.15 19.80 -19.66
N ALA A 15 -7.87 19.05 -18.82
CA ALA A 15 -8.01 17.60 -18.94
C ALA A 15 -9.17 17.19 -19.88
N CYS A 16 -10.36 17.76 -19.71
CA CYS A 16 -11.56 17.38 -20.47
C CYS A 16 -12.15 18.51 -21.33
N ARG A 17 -11.63 19.73 -21.21
CA ARG A 17 -12.12 20.96 -21.89
C ARG A 17 -13.53 21.42 -21.50
N ALA A 18 -14.07 20.97 -20.38
CA ALA A 18 -15.29 21.55 -19.81
C ALA A 18 -15.07 23.01 -19.37
N VAL A 19 -16.11 23.84 -19.50
CA VAL A 19 -16.10 25.22 -19.01
C VAL A 19 -16.20 25.21 -17.48
N LEU A 20 -15.31 25.92 -16.81
CA LEU A 20 -15.22 25.99 -15.37
C LEU A 20 -15.90 27.26 -14.84
N ALA A 21 -16.54 27.13 -13.69
CA ALA A 21 -16.99 28.29 -12.92
C ALA A 21 -15.78 29.08 -12.38
N ASP A 22 -15.94 30.39 -12.23
CA ASP A 22 -14.90 31.28 -11.73
C ASP A 22 -14.39 30.81 -10.36
N GLY A 23 -13.07 30.61 -10.23
CA GLY A 23 -12.44 30.17 -8.98
C GLY A 23 -12.58 28.68 -8.64
N ALA A 24 -13.10 27.84 -9.55
CA ALA A 24 -13.22 26.41 -9.33
C ALA A 24 -11.84 25.76 -9.08
N LYS A 25 -11.66 25.15 -7.90
CA LYS A 25 -10.45 24.38 -7.55
C LYS A 25 -10.41 22.99 -8.19
N PHE A 26 -11.54 22.52 -8.71
CA PHE A 26 -11.71 21.21 -9.33
C PHE A 26 -12.71 21.30 -10.47
N CYS A 27 -12.54 20.47 -11.51
CA CYS A 27 -13.52 20.34 -12.58
C CYS A 27 -14.71 19.49 -12.13
N HIS A 28 -15.93 20.00 -12.31
CA HIS A 28 -17.16 19.26 -11.96
C HIS A 28 -17.46 18.10 -12.92
N ASP A 29 -16.88 18.13 -14.12
CA ASP A 29 -17.14 17.15 -15.18
C ASP A 29 -16.18 15.96 -15.12
N CYS A 30 -14.88 16.20 -14.88
CA CYS A 30 -13.86 15.14 -14.87
C CYS A 30 -13.05 15.02 -13.56
N GLY A 31 -13.31 15.86 -12.55
CA GLY A 31 -12.62 15.81 -11.25
C GLY A 31 -11.19 16.37 -11.20
N ALA A 32 -10.64 16.86 -12.32
CA ALA A 32 -9.25 17.36 -12.36
C ALA A 32 -9.05 18.60 -11.47
N ARG A 33 -8.02 18.58 -10.60
CA ARG A 33 -7.62 19.73 -9.78
C ARG A 33 -7.15 20.87 -10.67
N GLN A 34 -7.60 22.10 -10.38
CA GLN A 34 -7.20 23.30 -11.09
C GLN A 34 -6.21 24.09 -10.23
N SER A 35 -5.04 24.35 -10.78
CA SER A 35 -3.98 25.11 -10.10
C SER A 35 -4.38 26.59 -10.08
N GLY A 36 -4.85 27.06 -8.93
CA GLY A 36 -5.12 28.48 -8.70
C GLY A 36 -3.83 29.30 -8.84
N VAL A 37 -3.80 30.23 -9.79
CA VAL A 37 -2.65 31.11 -10.04
C VAL A 37 -2.58 32.17 -8.95
N HIS A 38 -1.67 32.02 -7.98
CA HIS A 38 -1.20 33.16 -7.18
C HIS A 38 -0.19 33.96 -8.02
N ARG A 39 -0.50 35.24 -8.32
CA ARG A 39 0.45 36.21 -8.86
C ARG A 39 1.05 37.05 -7.72
N GLY A 40 2.36 37.27 -7.80
CA GLY A 40 3.12 38.28 -7.03
C GLY A 40 4.05 37.62 -5.99
N ALA A 41 5.36 37.92 -5.90
CA ALA A 41 6.15 39.00 -6.48
C ALA A 41 7.62 38.55 -6.63
N MET A 42 8.31 39.19 -7.57
CA MET A 42 9.75 39.01 -7.84
C MET A 42 10.60 39.62 -6.72
N ALA A 43 11.62 38.90 -6.26
CA ALA A 43 12.82 39.46 -5.64
C ALA A 43 14.04 38.61 -6.01
N SER A 44 15.05 39.29 -6.55
CA SER A 44 16.32 38.78 -7.10
C SER A 44 17.32 38.31 -6.01
N PRO A 45 18.43 37.65 -6.39
CA PRO A 45 18.99 36.53 -5.64
C PRO A 45 20.13 36.91 -4.69
N ALA A 46 20.09 36.36 -3.48
CA ALA A 46 21.29 36.09 -2.69
C ALA A 46 21.59 34.59 -2.83
N LEU A 47 22.79 34.26 -3.33
CA LEU A 47 23.25 32.89 -3.56
C LEU A 47 23.49 32.19 -2.22
N SER A 48 22.42 31.62 -1.67
CA SER A 48 22.46 30.66 -0.57
C SER A 48 22.76 29.26 -1.12
N GLN A 49 23.79 28.63 -0.54
CA GLN A 49 24.34 27.32 -0.89
C GLN A 49 23.35 26.15 -0.75
N TRP A 50 22.10 26.41 -0.34
CA TRP A 50 20.99 25.44 -0.35
C TRP A 50 20.41 25.19 -1.76
N ARG A 51 20.54 26.15 -2.69
CA ARG A 51 19.88 26.06 -4.02
C ARG A 51 20.50 25.00 -4.96
N LEU A 52 21.73 24.54 -4.69
CA LEU A 52 22.35 23.46 -5.46
C LEU A 52 21.76 22.08 -5.12
N PHE A 53 21.32 21.87 -3.87
CA PHE A 53 20.66 20.62 -3.46
C PHE A 53 19.20 20.54 -3.93
N ALA A 54 18.49 21.67 -3.99
CA ALA A 54 17.11 21.72 -4.49
C ALA A 54 17.01 21.55 -6.02
N GLY A 55 18.01 22.03 -6.78
CA GLY A 55 18.05 21.86 -8.24
C GLY A 55 18.24 20.41 -8.69
N LEU A 56 19.04 19.62 -7.95
CA LEU A 56 19.29 18.21 -8.25
C LEU A 56 18.06 17.33 -7.98
N ALA A 57 17.31 17.62 -6.92
CA ALA A 57 16.06 16.91 -6.61
C ALA A 57 14.97 17.13 -7.68
N ALA A 58 14.90 18.33 -8.28
CA ALA A 58 13.96 18.64 -9.35
C ALA A 58 14.29 17.91 -10.66
N LEU A 59 15.57 17.75 -10.99
CA LEU A 59 16.01 16.99 -12.17
C LEU A 59 15.78 15.49 -12.03
N ILE A 60 15.96 14.93 -10.82
CA ILE A 60 15.67 13.52 -10.52
C ILE A 60 14.16 13.25 -10.61
N ALA A 61 13.32 14.15 -10.08
CA ALA A 61 11.86 14.03 -10.17
C ALA A 61 11.34 14.17 -11.62
N MET A 62 12.00 15.00 -12.44
CA MET A 62 11.65 15.15 -13.85
C MET A 62 12.07 13.93 -14.68
N ALA A 63 13.24 13.35 -14.40
CA ALA A 63 13.70 12.13 -15.06
C ALA A 63 12.85 10.90 -14.71
N THR A 64 12.42 10.74 -13.45
CA THR A 64 11.54 9.63 -13.03
C THR A 64 10.12 9.79 -13.59
N GLY A 65 9.60 11.01 -13.70
CA GLY A 65 8.31 11.29 -14.33
C GLY A 65 8.29 10.99 -15.84
N ILE A 66 9.36 11.34 -16.56
CA ILE A 66 9.50 11.03 -17.99
C ILE A 66 9.63 9.51 -18.22
N LEU A 67 10.34 8.80 -17.34
CA LEU A 67 10.50 7.34 -17.41
C LEU A 67 9.19 6.61 -17.08
N PHE A 68 8.40 7.08 -16.11
CA PHE A 68 7.06 6.56 -15.83
C PHE A 68 6.06 6.81 -16.97
N TYR A 69 6.13 7.97 -17.62
CA TYR A 69 5.29 8.30 -18.77
C TYR A 69 5.66 7.48 -20.02
N ALA A 70 6.95 7.23 -20.24
CA ALA A 70 7.43 6.43 -21.38
C ALA A 70 7.14 4.93 -21.24
N ILE A 71 7.03 4.40 -20.01
CA ILE A 71 6.83 2.97 -19.75
C ILE A 71 5.35 2.63 -19.43
N GLY A 72 4.56 3.56 -18.88
CA GLY A 72 3.17 3.32 -18.44
C GLY A 72 2.06 3.54 -19.49
N GLY A 73 2.40 3.99 -20.70
CA GLY A 73 1.42 4.35 -21.74
C GLY A 73 0.73 3.19 -22.48
N GLN A 74 0.78 1.95 -21.99
CA GLN A 74 0.22 0.78 -22.69
C GLN A 74 -0.62 -0.11 -21.77
N VAL A 75 -1.53 0.46 -20.98
CA VAL A 75 -2.68 -0.31 -20.50
C VAL A 75 -3.75 -0.30 -21.59
N ARG A 76 -3.61 -1.30 -22.47
CA ARG A 76 -4.56 -1.64 -23.52
C ARG A 76 -5.87 -2.06 -22.86
N GLN A 77 -6.85 -1.15 -22.83
CA GLN A 77 -8.21 -1.50 -22.42
C GLN A 77 -8.72 -2.66 -23.28
N PRO A 78 -9.30 -3.72 -22.69
CA PRO A 78 -9.98 -4.74 -23.47
C PRO A 78 -11.17 -4.08 -24.18
N ARG A 79 -11.15 -4.17 -25.52
CA ARG A 79 -12.25 -3.75 -26.38
C ARG A 79 -13.52 -4.47 -25.93
N THR A 80 -14.53 -3.69 -25.59
CA THR A 80 -15.93 -4.14 -25.58
C THR A 80 -16.25 -4.67 -26.98
N ALA A 81 -16.44 -5.98 -27.08
CA ALA A 81 -16.97 -6.59 -28.29
C ALA A 81 -18.44 -6.18 -28.42
N THR A 82 -18.72 -5.25 -29.32
CA THR A 82 -20.04 -5.02 -29.86
C THR A 82 -20.45 -6.27 -30.64
N VAL A 83 -21.24 -7.15 -30.02
CA VAL A 83 -21.99 -8.17 -30.75
C VAL A 83 -23.31 -7.54 -31.14
N THR A 84 -23.44 -7.20 -32.42
CA THR A 84 -24.72 -6.90 -33.07
C THR A 84 -25.31 -8.21 -33.59
N ALA A 85 -26.48 -8.60 -33.07
CA ALA A 85 -27.37 -9.61 -33.67
C ALA A 85 -28.81 -9.42 -33.10
N PRO A 86 -29.86 -9.82 -33.84
CA PRO A 86 -31.04 -8.99 -34.06
C PRO A 86 -32.19 -9.18 -33.06
N ALA A 87 -33.10 -8.21 -33.12
CA ALA A 87 -34.31 -8.10 -32.33
C ALA A 87 -35.24 -9.32 -32.47
N THR A 88 -35.66 -9.84 -31.32
CA THR A 88 -36.92 -10.57 -31.15
C THR A 88 -37.64 -9.99 -29.95
N ASP A 89 -38.84 -9.47 -30.20
CA ASP A 89 -39.77 -8.93 -29.21
C ASP A 89 -40.09 -9.95 -28.12
N VAL A 90 -39.76 -9.62 -26.86
CA VAL A 90 -40.46 -10.15 -25.69
C VAL A 90 -40.69 -9.01 -24.70
N ALA A 91 -41.98 -8.69 -24.57
CA ALA A 91 -42.70 -8.05 -23.48
C ALA A 91 -41.89 -7.39 -22.33
N ALA A 92 -42.22 -6.10 -22.14
CA ALA A 92 -41.86 -5.27 -21.02
C ALA A 92 -41.97 -5.97 -19.65
N SER A 93 -40.85 -6.04 -18.95
CA SER A 93 -40.79 -6.10 -17.49
C SER A 93 -39.87 -4.97 -17.04
N ARG A 94 -40.45 -3.96 -16.37
CA ARG A 94 -39.68 -2.89 -15.71
C ARG A 94 -38.67 -3.53 -14.74
N PRO A 95 -37.39 -3.12 -14.71
CA PRO A 95 -36.55 -3.42 -13.58
C PRO A 95 -37.18 -2.75 -12.35
N ALA A 96 -37.47 -3.54 -11.33
CA ALA A 96 -37.81 -3.03 -10.01
C ALA A 96 -36.72 -2.04 -9.56
N ALA A 97 -37.16 -0.94 -8.93
CA ALA A 97 -36.26 -0.02 -8.25
C ALA A 97 -35.36 -0.84 -7.31
N GLN A 98 -34.04 -0.73 -7.51
CA GLN A 98 -33.08 -1.27 -6.56
C GLN A 98 -33.34 -0.58 -5.20
N PRO A 99 -33.36 -1.32 -4.08
CA PRO A 99 -33.50 -0.71 -2.79
C PRO A 99 -32.32 0.23 -2.55
N VAL A 100 -32.62 1.51 -2.40
CA VAL A 100 -31.74 2.49 -1.79
C VAL A 100 -31.51 2.04 -0.35
N GLY A 101 -30.28 1.62 -0.03
CA GLY A 101 -29.88 1.39 1.37
C GLY A 101 -29.03 0.16 1.62
N GLN A 102 -27.94 -0.03 0.89
CA GLN A 102 -26.78 -0.75 1.43
C GLN A 102 -25.53 -0.01 0.99
N ASP A 103 -24.94 0.72 1.94
CA ASP A 103 -23.56 1.18 1.79
C ASP A 103 -22.69 -0.07 1.55
N PRO A 104 -21.89 -0.16 0.47
CA PRO A 104 -20.94 -1.26 0.25
C PRO A 104 -19.98 -1.51 1.42
N GLN A 105 -19.94 -0.60 2.39
CA GLN A 105 -19.15 -0.65 3.61
C GLN A 105 -19.84 -1.41 4.77
N GLN A 106 -21.16 -1.68 4.71
CA GLN A 106 -21.88 -2.34 5.80
C GLN A 106 -21.86 -3.86 5.64
N ILE A 107 -20.80 -4.46 6.17
CA ILE A 107 -20.59 -5.89 6.24
C ILE A 107 -21.40 -6.45 7.41
N ASP A 108 -22.31 -7.40 7.14
CA ASP A 108 -22.94 -8.19 8.21
C ASP A 108 -21.90 -9.15 8.82
N LEU A 109 -21.43 -8.77 10.01
CA LEU A 109 -20.50 -9.57 10.83
C LEU A 109 -21.25 -10.48 11.81
N ALA A 110 -22.53 -10.20 12.08
CA ALA A 110 -23.28 -10.89 13.13
C ALA A 110 -23.69 -12.31 12.71
N SER A 111 -23.77 -12.56 11.41
CA SER A 111 -24.05 -13.89 10.84
C SER A 111 -22.80 -14.75 10.62
N MET A 112 -21.59 -14.23 10.90
CA MET A 112 -20.31 -14.90 10.65
C MET A 112 -19.79 -15.60 11.91
N THR A 113 -19.03 -16.67 11.72
CA THR A 113 -18.21 -17.22 12.82
C THR A 113 -17.18 -16.18 13.28
N PRO A 114 -16.66 -16.27 14.52
CA PRO A 114 -15.61 -15.36 14.99
C PRO A 114 -14.39 -15.31 14.07
N TRP A 115 -14.01 -16.46 13.50
CA TRP A 115 -12.94 -16.59 12.52
C TRP A 115 -13.24 -15.86 11.21
N GLU A 116 -14.37 -16.16 10.56
CA GLU A 116 -14.74 -15.50 9.30
C GLU A 116 -14.90 -13.99 9.45
N ALA A 117 -15.43 -13.54 10.60
CA ALA A 117 -15.53 -12.13 10.92
C ALA A 117 -14.14 -11.48 11.05
N ALA A 118 -13.19 -12.14 11.70
CA ALA A 118 -11.83 -11.66 11.86
C ALA A 118 -11.09 -11.58 10.52
N ASP A 119 -11.16 -12.62 9.70
CA ASP A 119 -10.52 -12.67 8.38
C ASP A 119 -11.09 -11.63 7.43
N ARG A 120 -12.41 -11.44 7.43
CA ARG A 120 -13.06 -10.45 6.59
C ARG A 120 -12.64 -9.03 6.98
N LEU A 121 -12.55 -8.74 8.27
CA LEU A 121 -12.07 -7.46 8.77
C LEU A 121 -10.56 -7.27 8.49
N PHE A 122 -9.75 -8.31 8.66
CA PHE A 122 -8.33 -8.30 8.34
C PHE A 122 -8.08 -7.99 6.86
N ASN A 123 -8.76 -8.71 5.95
CA ASN A 123 -8.66 -8.48 4.51
C ASN A 123 -9.04 -7.04 4.13
N ARG A 124 -9.97 -6.44 4.86
CA ARG A 124 -10.37 -5.05 4.67
C ARG A 124 -9.31 -4.06 5.14
N VAL A 125 -8.65 -4.32 6.28
CA VAL A 125 -7.50 -3.53 6.74
C VAL A 125 -6.36 -3.61 5.73
N MET A 126 -6.01 -4.82 5.26
CA MET A 126 -4.92 -5.02 4.30
C MET A 126 -5.24 -4.40 2.93
N ALA A 127 -6.46 -4.55 2.42
CA ALA A 127 -6.88 -3.91 1.17
C ALA A 127 -6.81 -2.38 1.26
N ALA A 128 -7.20 -1.80 2.40
CA ALA A 128 -7.08 -0.36 2.63
C ALA A 128 -5.61 0.08 2.64
N GLU A 129 -4.72 -0.62 3.35
CA GLU A 129 -3.26 -0.38 3.32
C GLU A 129 -2.68 -0.47 1.90
N GLU A 130 -3.00 -1.54 1.16
CA GLU A 130 -2.52 -1.74 -0.21
C GLU A 130 -2.99 -0.64 -1.16
N SER A 131 -4.19 -0.09 -0.95
CA SER A 131 -4.72 1.04 -1.71
C SER A 131 -4.15 2.41 -1.28
N GLY A 132 -3.36 2.45 -0.20
CA GLY A 132 -2.81 3.68 0.38
C GLY A 132 -3.79 4.46 1.28
N ASP A 133 -4.97 3.90 1.58
CA ASP A 133 -5.96 4.49 2.49
C ASP A 133 -5.66 4.12 3.95
N ALA A 134 -4.58 4.70 4.48
CA ALA A 134 -4.14 4.48 5.85
C ALA A 134 -5.17 4.93 6.90
N ALA A 135 -6.04 5.89 6.57
CA ALA A 135 -7.10 6.33 7.48
C ALA A 135 -8.14 5.23 7.66
N GLN A 136 -8.58 4.63 6.55
CA GLN A 136 -9.52 3.52 6.56
C GLN A 136 -8.93 2.26 7.22
N ALA A 137 -7.67 1.93 6.92
CA ALA A 137 -6.99 0.81 7.55
C ALA A 137 -7.00 0.94 9.09
N LYS A 138 -6.65 2.13 9.61
CA LYS A 138 -6.67 2.43 11.04
C LYS A 138 -8.07 2.43 11.65
N GLN A 139 -9.10 2.76 10.88
CA GLN A 139 -10.48 2.70 11.34
C GLN A 139 -10.94 1.25 11.57
N PHE A 140 -10.57 0.32 10.70
CA PHE A 140 -10.98 -1.10 10.82
C PHE A 140 -10.06 -1.94 11.73
N ALA A 141 -8.83 -1.50 11.96
CA ALA A 141 -7.85 -2.24 12.76
C ALA A 141 -8.34 -2.60 14.18
N PRO A 142 -8.91 -1.68 15.00
CA PRO A 142 -9.41 -2.03 16.33
C PRO A 142 -10.53 -3.09 16.29
N MET A 143 -11.46 -2.98 15.35
CA MET A 143 -12.54 -3.96 15.16
C MET A 143 -11.99 -5.34 14.77
N THR A 144 -10.91 -5.37 13.98
CA THR A 144 -10.21 -6.61 13.60
C THR A 144 -9.59 -7.28 14.82
N LEU A 145 -8.89 -6.51 15.67
CA LEU A 145 -8.31 -7.03 16.92
C LEU A 145 -9.39 -7.56 17.86
N ASP A 146 -10.51 -6.87 17.99
CA ASP A 146 -11.64 -7.32 18.79
C ASP A 146 -12.28 -8.60 18.23
N ALA A 147 -12.28 -8.79 16.92
CA ALA A 147 -12.74 -10.03 16.29
C ALA A 147 -11.82 -11.21 16.63
N TYR A 148 -10.50 -11.04 16.51
CA TYR A 148 -9.55 -12.07 16.91
C TYR A 148 -9.62 -12.41 18.41
N ARG A 149 -9.94 -11.46 19.30
CA ARG A 149 -10.15 -11.74 20.73
C ARG A 149 -11.32 -12.69 21.02
N ARG A 150 -12.26 -12.83 20.08
CA ARG A 150 -13.41 -13.75 20.18
C ARG A 150 -13.12 -15.14 19.62
N VAL A 151 -11.97 -15.33 18.99
CA VAL A 151 -11.52 -16.63 18.52
C VAL A 151 -10.96 -17.41 19.71
N GLU A 152 -11.49 -18.61 19.97
CA GLU A 152 -11.18 -19.41 21.16
C GLU A 152 -9.73 -19.92 21.19
N ALA A 153 -9.18 -20.25 20.02
CA ALA A 153 -7.81 -20.73 19.86
C ALA A 153 -7.19 -20.06 18.63
N LEU A 154 -6.20 -19.20 18.86
CA LEU A 154 -5.45 -18.53 17.79
C LEU A 154 -4.29 -19.41 17.36
N ASP A 155 -4.21 -19.70 16.06
CA ASP A 155 -3.10 -20.39 15.43
C ASP A 155 -2.02 -19.41 14.93
N GLY A 156 -0.95 -19.94 14.33
CA GLY A 156 0.15 -19.13 13.80
C GLY A 156 -0.27 -18.10 12.74
N ASP A 157 -1.30 -18.40 11.93
CA ASP A 157 -1.85 -17.48 10.94
C ASP A 157 -2.50 -16.27 11.63
N ALA A 158 -3.36 -16.52 12.62
CA ALA A 158 -4.01 -15.46 13.36
C ALA A 158 -3.02 -14.60 14.15
N GLN A 159 -2.01 -15.19 14.79
CA GLN A 159 -0.98 -14.39 15.48
C GLN A 159 -0.21 -13.50 14.50
N TYR A 160 0.09 -14.01 13.30
CA TYR A 160 0.71 -13.23 12.24
C TYR A 160 -0.20 -12.07 11.78
N HIS A 161 -1.48 -12.33 11.54
CA HIS A 161 -2.47 -11.29 11.17
C HIS A 161 -2.62 -10.21 12.24
N ILE A 162 -2.70 -10.58 13.51
CA ILE A 162 -2.73 -9.64 14.64
C ILE A 162 -1.45 -8.77 14.64
N GLY A 163 -0.29 -9.39 14.36
CA GLY A 163 0.98 -8.69 14.22
C GLY A 163 0.96 -7.65 13.08
N LEU A 164 0.43 -8.01 11.91
CA LEU A 164 0.29 -7.09 10.78
C LEU A 164 -0.67 -5.92 11.10
N VAL A 165 -1.79 -6.19 11.77
CA VAL A 165 -2.71 -5.12 12.24
C VAL A 165 -2.01 -4.21 13.25
N GLY A 166 -1.15 -4.76 14.11
CA GLY A 166 -0.30 -3.97 15.01
C GLY A 166 0.63 -3.00 14.27
N LEU A 167 1.19 -3.41 13.12
CA LEU A 167 2.01 -2.52 12.26
C LEU A 167 1.19 -1.36 11.70
N VAL A 168 -0.04 -1.61 11.23
CA VAL A 168 -0.97 -0.57 10.74
C VAL A 168 -1.25 0.50 11.81
N LEU A 169 -1.41 0.06 13.05
CA LEU A 169 -1.62 0.93 14.20
C LEU A 169 -0.33 1.60 14.71
N GLY A 170 0.85 1.22 14.20
CA GLY A 170 2.15 1.66 14.71
C GLY A 170 2.47 1.12 16.11
N ASN A 171 1.74 0.11 16.58
CA ASN A 171 1.93 -0.48 17.91
C ASN A 171 2.96 -1.61 17.86
N LEU A 172 4.23 -1.24 17.78
CA LEU A 172 5.33 -2.20 17.63
C LEU A 172 5.45 -3.17 18.82
N ASP A 173 5.02 -2.78 20.02
CA ASP A 173 5.05 -3.67 21.19
C ASP A 173 4.01 -4.78 21.10
N ALA A 174 2.83 -4.47 20.55
CA ALA A 174 1.86 -5.51 20.20
C ALA A 174 2.41 -6.48 19.16
N VAL A 175 3.11 -5.98 18.13
CA VAL A 175 3.75 -6.84 17.10
C VAL A 175 4.82 -7.73 17.74
N ARG A 176 5.69 -7.17 18.59
CA ARG A 176 6.72 -7.93 19.33
C ARG A 176 6.13 -9.00 20.24
N THR A 177 4.92 -8.78 20.76
CA THR A 177 4.21 -9.80 21.54
C THR A 177 3.83 -10.99 20.66
N GLN A 178 3.32 -10.73 19.45
CA GLN A 178 2.98 -11.80 18.50
C GLN A 178 4.21 -12.57 18.01
N ILE A 179 5.32 -11.88 17.76
CA ILE A 179 6.61 -12.51 17.41
C ILE A 179 7.02 -13.51 18.50
N LYS A 180 6.94 -13.13 19.78
CA LYS A 180 7.30 -14.01 20.90
C LYS A 180 6.37 -15.23 21.02
N ILE A 181 5.09 -15.07 20.71
CA ILE A 181 4.13 -16.18 20.71
C ILE A 181 4.51 -17.19 19.63
N LEU A 182 4.72 -16.71 18.40
CA LEU A 182 5.15 -17.53 17.26
C LEU A 182 6.49 -18.24 17.53
N GLU A 183 7.46 -17.53 18.10
CA GLU A 183 8.78 -18.07 18.44
C GLU A 183 8.70 -19.14 19.53
N LYS A 184 7.81 -18.96 20.52
CA LYS A 184 7.61 -19.95 21.58
C LYS A 184 6.99 -21.24 21.06
N GLU A 185 6.06 -21.13 20.12
CA GLU A 185 5.43 -22.28 19.49
C GLU A 185 6.40 -23.00 18.55
N THR A 186 7.10 -22.23 17.71
CA THR A 186 8.06 -22.75 16.74
C THR A 186 9.29 -21.84 16.70
N PRO A 187 10.43 -22.30 17.23
CA PRO A 187 11.69 -21.58 17.08
C PRO A 187 11.98 -21.34 15.60
N ASN A 188 12.35 -20.12 15.23
CA ASN A 188 12.57 -19.70 13.84
C ASN A 188 11.33 -19.73 12.93
N HIS A 189 10.12 -19.61 13.49
CA HIS A 189 8.89 -19.49 12.71
C HIS A 189 9.00 -18.43 11.60
N LEU A 190 8.76 -18.82 10.34
CA LEU A 190 9.03 -17.95 9.18
C LEU A 190 8.23 -16.64 9.20
N LEU A 191 6.96 -16.71 9.60
CA LEU A 191 6.12 -15.50 9.74
C LEU A 191 6.52 -14.63 10.94
N GLY A 192 7.13 -15.23 11.97
CA GLY A 192 7.67 -14.48 13.11
C GLY A 192 8.91 -13.69 12.70
N LEU A 193 9.78 -14.27 11.87
CA LEU A 193 10.95 -13.60 11.30
C LEU A 193 10.55 -12.49 10.32
N ASP A 194 9.49 -12.68 9.54
CA ASP A 194 8.95 -11.62 8.69
C ASP A 194 8.40 -10.44 9.51
N LEU A 195 7.65 -10.69 10.58
CA LEU A 195 7.23 -9.62 11.50
C LEU A 195 8.43 -8.92 12.14
N ALA A 196 9.45 -9.68 12.57
CA ALA A 196 10.68 -9.10 13.13
C ALA A 196 11.38 -8.19 12.11
N TYR A 197 11.47 -8.62 10.85
CA TYR A 197 12.01 -7.82 9.76
C TYR A 197 11.21 -6.52 9.56
N LYS A 198 9.88 -6.60 9.52
CA LYS A 198 8.99 -5.42 9.40
C LYS A 198 9.13 -4.47 10.58
N VAL A 199 9.21 -4.98 11.81
CA VAL A 199 9.44 -4.16 13.01
C VAL A 199 10.78 -3.44 12.93
N ALA A 200 11.87 -4.14 12.61
CA ALA A 200 13.20 -3.53 12.46
C ALA A 200 13.22 -2.45 11.36
N ARG A 201 12.52 -2.71 10.25
CA ARG A 201 12.33 -1.75 9.15
C ARG A 201 11.61 -0.48 9.60
N VAL A 202 10.51 -0.62 10.33
CA VAL A 202 9.68 0.51 10.80
C VAL A 202 10.38 1.27 11.92
N SER A 203 11.10 0.59 12.81
CA SER A 203 11.84 1.22 13.91
C SER A 203 13.17 1.85 13.48
N GLY A 204 13.59 1.66 12.23
CA GLY A 204 14.87 2.15 11.73
C GLY A 204 16.09 1.38 12.27
N ASP A 205 15.89 0.18 12.82
CA ASP A 205 16.97 -0.64 13.35
C ASP A 205 17.65 -1.43 12.22
N THR A 206 18.47 -0.72 11.45
CA THR A 206 19.17 -1.28 10.30
C THR A 206 20.23 -2.31 10.69
N ALA A 207 20.70 -2.30 11.94
CA ALA A 207 21.67 -3.26 12.45
C ALA A 207 21.06 -4.65 12.68
N LEU A 208 19.75 -4.73 12.94
CA LEU A 208 19.04 -6.00 13.09
C LEU A 208 18.67 -6.68 11.76
N LEU A 209 18.45 -5.90 10.70
CA LEU A 209 18.03 -6.43 9.39
C LEU A 209 18.91 -7.57 8.86
N PRO A 210 20.26 -7.46 8.78
CA PRO A 210 21.09 -8.54 8.28
C PRO A 210 21.06 -9.79 9.18
N LYS A 211 20.87 -9.62 10.50
CA LYS A 211 20.79 -10.74 11.45
C LYS A 211 19.50 -11.53 11.24
N ILE A 212 18.37 -10.84 11.10
CA ILE A 212 17.06 -11.45 10.86
C ILE A 212 17.06 -12.18 9.52
N LEU A 213 17.58 -11.56 8.46
CA LEU A 213 17.67 -12.18 7.14
C LEU A 213 18.58 -13.41 7.13
N ALA A 214 19.71 -13.37 7.83
CA ALA A 214 20.56 -14.55 8.00
C ALA A 214 19.83 -15.68 8.73
N GLN A 215 19.15 -15.38 9.83
CA GLN A 215 18.35 -16.36 10.58
C GLN A 215 17.23 -16.96 9.71
N PHE A 216 16.52 -16.13 8.95
CA PHE A 216 15.51 -16.59 8.00
C PHE A 216 16.09 -17.51 6.94
N SER A 217 17.22 -17.15 6.33
CA SER A 217 17.87 -17.97 5.30
C SER A 217 18.30 -19.35 5.82
N ALA A 218 18.72 -19.42 7.09
CA ALA A 218 19.11 -20.68 7.73
C ALA A 218 17.90 -21.57 8.07
N ALA A 219 16.75 -20.97 8.38
CA ALA A 219 15.56 -21.70 8.80
C ALA A 219 14.67 -22.15 7.63
N VAL A 220 14.67 -21.43 6.51
CA VAL A 220 13.63 -21.54 5.48
C VAL A 220 13.47 -22.95 4.90
N ALA A 221 14.56 -23.68 4.68
CA ALA A 221 14.49 -25.03 4.11
C ALA A 221 13.85 -26.02 5.08
N THR A 222 14.26 -25.98 6.35
CA THR A 222 13.73 -26.83 7.42
C THR A 222 12.27 -26.51 7.70
N GLU A 223 11.94 -25.24 7.90
CA GLU A 223 10.58 -24.82 8.23
C GLU A 223 9.59 -25.09 7.10
N GLN A 224 9.97 -24.90 5.83
CA GLN A 224 9.08 -25.21 4.72
C GLN A 224 8.78 -26.71 4.57
N SER A 225 9.71 -27.57 4.97
CA SER A 225 9.48 -29.03 4.95
C SER A 225 8.40 -29.49 5.94
N THR A 226 8.02 -28.64 6.90
CA THR A 226 6.96 -28.93 7.87
C THR A 226 5.54 -28.78 7.30
N LEU A 227 5.39 -28.17 6.11
CA LEU A 227 4.12 -28.04 5.37
C LEU A 227 2.98 -27.42 6.18
N ARG A 228 3.29 -26.44 7.03
CA ARG A 228 2.32 -25.67 7.80
C ARG A 228 1.33 -24.92 6.86
N PRO A 229 0.01 -25.00 7.10
CA PRO A 229 -0.99 -24.31 6.27
C PRO A 229 -0.74 -22.81 6.12
N GLU A 230 -0.33 -22.14 7.18
CA GLU A 230 -0.01 -20.71 7.20
C GLU A 230 1.17 -20.36 6.28
N TYR A 231 2.12 -21.27 6.06
CA TYR A 231 3.22 -21.01 5.12
C TYR A 231 2.75 -21.06 3.67
N GLU A 232 1.80 -21.92 3.36
CA GLU A 232 1.21 -21.98 2.02
C GLU A 232 0.33 -20.75 1.74
N ALA A 233 -0.45 -20.33 2.75
CA ALA A 233 -1.26 -19.10 2.68
C ALA A 233 -0.39 -17.85 2.46
N HIS A 234 0.80 -17.81 3.07
CA HIS A 234 1.72 -16.67 3.01
C HIS A 234 2.94 -16.89 2.12
N ARG A 235 2.89 -17.82 1.14
CA ARG A 235 4.04 -18.17 0.29
C ARG A 235 4.70 -16.96 -0.36
N VAL A 236 3.89 -15.99 -0.79
CA VAL A 236 4.35 -14.78 -1.50
C VAL A 236 5.16 -13.90 -0.55
N THR A 237 4.73 -13.78 0.69
CA THR A 237 5.47 -13.03 1.73
C THR A 237 6.79 -13.72 2.04
N ILE A 238 6.77 -15.05 2.24
CA ILE A 238 7.96 -15.85 2.51
C ILE A 238 8.96 -15.77 1.35
N GLU A 239 8.49 -15.83 0.11
CA GLU A 239 9.35 -15.70 -1.07
C GLU A 239 9.96 -14.30 -1.18
N LYS A 240 9.19 -13.24 -0.92
CA LYS A 240 9.73 -11.87 -0.87
C LYS A 240 10.87 -11.75 0.13
N LEU A 241 10.72 -12.33 1.32
CA LEU A 241 11.76 -12.27 2.35
C LEU A 241 12.98 -13.14 1.98
N ARG A 242 12.78 -14.26 1.26
CA ARG A 242 13.86 -15.07 0.70
C ARG A 242 14.71 -14.30 -0.30
N VAL A 243 14.09 -13.56 -1.21
CA VAL A 243 14.80 -12.70 -2.17
C VAL A 243 15.65 -11.67 -1.42
N LEU A 244 15.06 -10.98 -0.44
CA LEU A 244 15.77 -10.00 0.38
C LEU A 244 16.96 -10.62 1.14
N ALA A 245 16.80 -11.85 1.65
CA ALA A 245 17.88 -12.55 2.34
C ALA A 245 19.03 -12.94 1.40
N ALA A 246 18.71 -13.37 0.17
CA ALA A 246 19.72 -13.68 -0.84
C ALA A 246 20.50 -12.43 -1.28
N GLU A 247 19.82 -11.30 -1.47
CA GLU A 247 20.45 -10.00 -1.79
C GLU A 247 21.40 -9.55 -0.68
N ALA A 248 20.99 -9.67 0.59
CA ALA A 248 21.82 -9.32 1.73
C ALA A 248 23.09 -10.19 1.81
N ALA A 249 22.99 -11.49 1.54
CA ALA A 249 24.14 -12.39 1.50
C ALA A 249 25.11 -12.06 0.36
N GLY A 250 24.59 -11.75 -0.83
CA GLY A 250 25.41 -11.33 -1.98
C GLY A 250 26.14 -10.00 -1.73
N GLY A 251 25.48 -9.03 -1.11
CA GLY A 251 26.09 -7.75 -0.73
C GLY A 251 27.24 -7.91 0.27
N GLN A 252 27.10 -8.82 1.24
CA GLN A 252 28.16 -9.13 2.21
C GLN A 252 29.39 -9.77 1.55
N ALA A 253 29.20 -10.67 0.58
CA ALA A 253 30.29 -11.30 -0.15
C ALA A 253 31.13 -10.26 -0.94
N THR A 254 30.47 -9.30 -1.59
CA THR A 254 31.16 -8.24 -2.35
C THR A 254 31.86 -7.21 -1.46
N GLY A 255 31.30 -6.89 -0.29
CA GLY A 255 31.89 -5.96 0.67
C GLY A 255 33.11 -6.53 1.41
N GLY A 256 33.13 -7.83 1.70
CA GLY A 256 34.27 -8.50 2.33
C GLY A 256 35.49 -8.59 1.41
N GLN A 257 35.28 -8.78 0.10
CA GLN A 257 36.37 -8.89 -0.88
C GLN A 257 37.10 -7.57 -1.16
N ALA A 258 36.50 -6.41 -0.85
CA ALA A 258 37.14 -5.11 -0.99
C ALA A 258 38.08 -4.74 0.18
N ALA A 259 37.97 -5.42 1.33
CA ALA A 259 38.78 -5.15 2.51
C ALA A 259 40.13 -5.90 2.51
N ASP A 260 40.23 -7.02 1.82
CA ASP A 260 41.46 -7.85 1.77
C ASP A 260 42.47 -7.42 0.68
N GLY A 261 42.16 -6.39 -0.11
CA GLY A 261 42.99 -5.94 -1.23
C GLY A 261 44.07 -4.90 -0.91
N LYS A 262 44.19 -4.44 0.34
CA LYS A 262 45.22 -3.45 0.75
C LYS A 262 46.09 -3.95 1.90
N ALA A 263 46.89 -4.97 1.62
CA ALA A 263 48.14 -5.15 2.35
C ALA A 263 49.19 -5.82 1.47
N LYS A 264 50.27 -5.07 1.24
CA LYS A 264 51.67 -5.47 1.06
C LYS A 264 52.27 -5.24 -0.34
N PRO A 265 53.56 -4.87 -0.42
CA PRO A 265 54.38 -4.04 0.48
C PRO A 265 54.57 -2.61 -0.04
#